data_AF-A0A8X6MLC0-F1
#
_entry.id   AF-A0A8X6MLC0-F1
#
_cell.length_a   1.000
_cell.length_b   1.000
_cell.length_c   1.000
_cell.angle_alpha   90.00
_cell.angle_beta   90.00
_cell.angle_gamma   90.00
#
_symmetry.space_group_name_H-M   'P 1'
#
loop_
_entity.id
_entity.type
_entity.pdbx_description
1 polymer ?
#
loop_
_entity_poly.entity_id
_entity_poly.type
_entity_poly.pdbx_seq_one_letter_code
_entity_poly.pdbx_strand_id
1 'polypeptide(L)'
;MGKGIAFKDGLKKWSEKTGENASEATVVKLNGWIPAIDKLDASLATLAKCEKLSFSTNMIDKLTNLNTLPEVKIFSVGRNNLKSLNGIEGLSETLEELWASYNNVDKLKAVASLKNLRVFYLSNNNLKDINELKHLAELPKLEDLVLKGCPVETILGENYRLKVSEILPQLKKLDGTSLISSEPTVET
;
A
#
# COMPACT_ATOMS: atom_id res chain seq x y z
N MET A 1 -15.14 -21.22 10.47
CA MET A 1 -14.23 -20.36 9.70
C MET A 1 -13.58 -21.22 8.63
N GLY A 2 -13.87 -20.98 7.35
CA GLY A 2 -13.24 -21.74 6.27
C GLY A 2 -11.74 -21.43 6.24
N LYS A 3 -10.89 -22.45 6.03
CA LYS A 3 -9.45 -22.25 5.82
C LYS A 3 -9.28 -21.35 4.60
N GLY A 4 -8.39 -20.36 4.69
CA GLY A 4 -8.00 -19.58 3.53
C GLY A 4 -7.28 -20.45 2.51
N ILE A 5 -7.13 -19.92 1.31
CA ILE A 5 -6.42 -20.59 0.21
C ILE A 5 -5.08 -19.91 -0.05
N ALA A 6 -4.15 -20.68 -0.61
CA ALA A 6 -2.88 -20.15 -1.05
C ALA A 6 -3.07 -19.25 -2.28
N PHE A 7 -2.16 -18.29 -2.48
CA PHE A 7 -2.18 -17.38 -3.61
C PHE A 7 -2.26 -18.11 -4.96
N LYS A 8 -1.53 -19.23 -5.12
CA LYS A 8 -1.59 -20.05 -6.34
C LYS A 8 -3.01 -20.52 -6.72
N ASP A 9 -3.83 -20.83 -5.71
CA ASP A 9 -5.19 -21.35 -5.93
C ASP A 9 -6.12 -20.20 -6.31
N GLY A 10 -5.92 -19.02 -5.71
CA GLY A 10 -6.60 -17.79 -6.11
C GLY A 10 -6.23 -17.38 -7.54
N LEU A 11 -4.95 -17.44 -7.88
CA LEU A 11 -4.45 -17.10 -9.21
C LEU A 11 -4.98 -18.04 -10.29
N LYS A 12 -4.98 -19.36 -10.03
CA LYS A 12 -5.54 -20.35 -10.95
C LYS A 12 -7.00 -20.05 -11.27
N LYS A 13 -7.82 -19.86 -10.23
CA LYS A 13 -9.23 -19.54 -10.43
C LYS A 13 -9.42 -18.18 -11.11
N TRP A 14 -8.55 -17.20 -10.84
CA TRP A 14 -8.59 -15.90 -11.52
C TRP A 14 -8.38 -16.08 -13.01
N SER A 15 -7.36 -16.84 -13.41
CA SER A 15 -7.11 -17.18 -14.82
C SER A 15 -8.27 -17.94 -15.45
N GLU A 16 -8.90 -18.87 -14.73
CA GLU A 16 -10.11 -19.57 -15.19
C GLU A 16 -11.31 -18.61 -15.38
N LYS A 17 -11.43 -17.58 -14.54
CA LYS A 17 -12.55 -16.63 -14.58
C LYS A 17 -12.37 -15.53 -15.62
N THR A 18 -11.15 -15.02 -15.80
CA THR A 18 -10.85 -13.95 -16.76
C THR A 18 -10.51 -14.51 -18.14
N GLY A 19 -10.06 -15.76 -18.22
CA GLY A 19 -9.46 -16.33 -19.42
C GLY A 19 -8.06 -15.78 -19.72
N GLU A 20 -7.50 -14.95 -18.84
CA GLU A 20 -6.20 -14.31 -19.05
C GLU A 20 -5.05 -15.18 -18.50
N ASN A 21 -3.91 -15.11 -19.17
CA ASN A 21 -2.69 -15.73 -18.68
C ASN A 21 -2.00 -14.82 -17.66
N ALA A 22 -1.80 -15.34 -16.45
CA ALA A 22 -1.13 -14.64 -15.35
C ALA A 22 0.26 -14.09 -15.70
N SER A 23 1.00 -14.74 -16.61
CA SER A 23 2.34 -14.29 -17.02
C SER A 23 2.35 -13.12 -17.99
N GLU A 24 1.23 -12.87 -18.66
CA GLU A 24 1.08 -11.80 -19.64
C GLU A 24 0.21 -10.66 -19.13
N ALA A 25 -0.59 -10.93 -18.09
CA ALA A 25 -1.49 -9.97 -17.50
C ALA A 25 -0.74 -8.82 -16.83
N THR A 26 -1.09 -7.60 -17.25
CA THR A 26 -0.58 -6.36 -16.63
C THR A 26 -1.37 -5.98 -15.39
N VAL A 27 -2.61 -6.48 -15.26
CA VAL A 27 -3.51 -6.13 -14.16
C VAL A 27 -4.12 -7.40 -13.58
N VAL A 28 -3.75 -7.72 -12.34
CA VAL A 28 -4.27 -8.89 -11.63
C VAL A 28 -5.06 -8.41 -10.40
N LYS A 29 -6.37 -8.67 -10.44
CA LYS A 29 -7.33 -8.27 -9.39
C LYS A 29 -7.97 -9.49 -8.75
N LEU A 30 -7.47 -9.84 -7.57
CA LEU A 30 -7.87 -10.95 -6.73
C LEU A 30 -8.69 -10.47 -5.52
N ASN A 31 -9.65 -9.57 -5.76
CA ASN A 31 -10.40 -8.91 -4.69
C ASN A 31 -11.64 -9.70 -4.25
N GLY A 32 -11.84 -9.88 -2.94
CA GLY A 32 -13.08 -10.47 -2.39
C GLY A 32 -13.32 -11.93 -2.78
N TRP A 33 -12.25 -12.72 -2.88
CA TRP A 33 -12.33 -14.12 -3.29
C TRP A 33 -12.91 -15.02 -2.20
N ILE A 34 -13.65 -16.06 -2.62
CA ILE A 34 -14.23 -17.06 -1.73
C ILE A 34 -13.78 -18.46 -2.20
N PRO A 35 -13.04 -19.23 -1.37
CA PRO A 35 -12.45 -18.85 -0.08
C PRO A 35 -11.40 -17.73 -0.21
N ALA A 36 -11.19 -16.96 0.86
CA ALA A 36 -10.25 -15.84 0.89
C ALA A 36 -8.79 -16.30 0.82
N ILE A 37 -7.93 -15.49 0.22
CA ILE A 37 -6.49 -15.74 0.19
C ILE A 37 -5.91 -15.36 1.55
N ASP A 38 -5.20 -16.27 2.22
CA ASP A 38 -4.55 -16.01 3.51
C ASP A 38 -3.01 -16.02 3.43
N LYS A 39 -2.46 -16.70 2.43
CA LYS A 39 -1.01 -16.90 2.30
C LYS A 39 -0.50 -16.57 0.91
N LEU A 40 0.49 -15.67 0.86
CA LEU A 40 1.31 -15.44 -0.32
C LEU A 40 2.38 -16.53 -0.48
N ASP A 41 2.63 -16.93 -1.71
CA ASP A 41 3.57 -18.00 -2.07
C ASP A 41 4.41 -17.60 -3.30
N ALA A 42 5.35 -18.47 -3.71
CA ALA A 42 6.27 -18.23 -4.81
C ALA A 42 5.57 -18.08 -6.18
N SER A 43 4.27 -18.38 -6.29
CA SER A 43 3.52 -18.21 -7.53
C SER A 43 3.31 -16.74 -7.90
N LEU A 44 3.64 -15.80 -7.01
CA LEU A 44 3.80 -14.39 -7.38
C LEU A 44 4.81 -14.19 -8.52
N ALA A 45 5.85 -15.04 -8.60
CA ALA A 45 6.83 -15.02 -9.68
C ALA A 45 6.23 -15.32 -11.07
N THR A 46 5.02 -15.89 -11.13
CA THR A 46 4.33 -16.09 -12.41
C THR A 46 3.89 -14.77 -13.03
N LEU A 47 3.75 -13.70 -12.23
CA LEU A 47 3.26 -12.39 -12.64
C LEU A 47 4.37 -11.53 -13.26
N ALA A 48 5.00 -12.03 -14.32
CA ALA A 48 6.20 -11.43 -14.92
C ALA A 48 5.96 -10.01 -15.50
N LYS A 49 4.75 -9.72 -15.97
CA LYS A 49 4.37 -8.42 -16.59
C LYS A 49 3.37 -7.61 -15.77
N CYS A 50 3.10 -8.02 -14.54
CA CYS A 50 2.05 -7.39 -13.74
C CYS A 50 2.51 -6.01 -13.25
N GLU A 51 1.79 -4.97 -13.67
CA GLU A 51 1.99 -3.60 -13.19
C GLU A 51 1.06 -3.25 -12.04
N LYS A 52 -0.15 -3.84 -12.02
CA LYS A 52 -1.19 -3.54 -11.03
C LYS A 52 -1.67 -4.81 -10.37
N LEU A 53 -1.30 -4.98 -9.10
CA LEU A 53 -1.62 -6.16 -8.32
C LEU A 53 -2.52 -5.78 -7.15
N SER A 54 -3.72 -6.36 -7.11
CA SER A 54 -4.71 -6.09 -6.08
C SER A 54 -5.24 -7.40 -5.51
N PHE A 55 -5.20 -7.54 -4.19
CA PHE A 55 -5.85 -8.62 -3.46
C PHE A 55 -6.53 -8.09 -2.20
N SER A 56 -7.30 -7.03 -2.40
CA SER A 56 -8.10 -6.42 -1.35
C SER A 56 -9.25 -7.32 -0.90
N THR A 57 -9.68 -7.21 0.36
CA THR A 57 -10.76 -8.05 0.94
C THR A 57 -10.37 -9.53 0.96
N ASN A 58 -9.23 -9.82 1.58
CA ASN A 58 -8.71 -11.16 1.80
C ASN A 58 -8.26 -11.30 3.27
N MET A 59 -7.55 -12.37 3.63
CA MET A 59 -7.12 -12.66 5.00
C MET A 59 -5.59 -12.67 5.15
N ILE A 60 -4.87 -11.95 4.28
CA ILE A 60 -3.41 -11.92 4.27
C ILE A 60 -2.91 -11.24 5.54
N ASP A 61 -2.01 -11.91 6.26
CA ASP A 61 -1.41 -11.42 7.51
C ASP A 61 0.07 -11.01 7.36
N LYS A 62 0.74 -11.50 6.30
CA LYS A 62 2.16 -11.25 6.00
C LYS A 62 2.41 -11.06 4.51
N LEU A 63 3.28 -10.11 4.20
CA LEU A 63 3.80 -9.91 2.84
C LEU A 63 5.10 -10.71 2.67
N THR A 64 5.12 -11.62 1.69
CA THR A 64 6.29 -12.46 1.38
C THR A 64 6.42 -12.63 -0.13
N ASN A 65 7.64 -12.91 -0.60
CA ASN A 65 7.96 -13.17 -2.02
C ASN A 65 7.64 -12.01 -2.98
N LEU A 66 7.50 -10.78 -2.49
CA LEU A 66 7.21 -9.61 -3.34
C LEU A 66 8.41 -9.21 -4.22
N ASN A 67 9.63 -9.58 -3.83
CA ASN A 67 10.84 -9.40 -4.62
C ASN A 67 10.85 -10.16 -5.95
N THR A 68 9.86 -11.02 -6.20
CA THR A 68 9.71 -11.75 -7.47
C THR A 68 8.92 -10.98 -8.52
N LEU A 69 8.42 -9.78 -8.19
CA LEU A 69 7.55 -8.97 -9.03
C LEU A 69 8.36 -7.81 -9.65
N PRO A 70 8.76 -7.92 -10.93
CA PRO A 70 9.72 -6.98 -11.52
C PRO A 70 9.11 -5.64 -11.95
N GLU A 71 7.80 -5.54 -12.12
CA GLU A 71 7.15 -4.41 -12.80
C GLU A 71 5.97 -3.81 -12.01
N VAL A 72 5.71 -4.26 -10.78
CA VAL A 72 4.53 -3.81 -10.02
C VAL A 72 4.69 -2.36 -9.57
N LYS A 73 3.86 -1.49 -10.16
CA LYS A 73 3.78 -0.06 -9.85
C LYS A 73 2.65 0.27 -8.89
N ILE A 74 1.54 -0.48 -8.97
CA ILE A 74 0.37 -0.28 -8.10
C ILE A 74 0.09 -1.54 -7.31
N PHE A 75 0.17 -1.43 -5.99
CA PHE A 75 -0.06 -2.54 -5.08
C PHE A 75 -1.19 -2.25 -4.11
N SER A 76 -2.23 -3.09 -4.14
CA SER A 76 -3.45 -2.89 -3.37
C SER A 76 -3.74 -4.09 -2.48
N VAL A 77 -3.61 -3.87 -1.17
CA VAL A 77 -3.75 -4.87 -0.10
C VAL A 77 -4.75 -4.43 0.96
N GLY A 78 -5.72 -3.60 0.59
CA GLY A 78 -6.70 -3.09 1.53
C GLY A 78 -7.65 -4.16 2.06
N ARG A 79 -8.23 -3.97 3.26
CA ARG A 79 -9.13 -4.96 3.90
C ARG A 79 -8.48 -6.34 4.02
N ASN A 80 -7.32 -6.38 4.64
CA ASN A 80 -6.59 -7.61 5.01
C ASN A 80 -6.30 -7.59 6.52
N ASN A 81 -5.51 -8.56 7.02
CA ASN A 81 -5.14 -8.68 8.43
C ASN A 81 -3.68 -8.28 8.68
N LEU A 82 -3.12 -7.39 7.86
CA LEU A 82 -1.71 -6.99 7.95
C LEU A 82 -1.47 -6.19 9.23
N LYS A 83 -0.58 -6.70 10.09
CA LYS A 83 -0.09 -5.95 11.28
C LYS A 83 1.14 -5.10 10.97
N SER A 84 1.86 -5.44 9.91
CA SER A 84 3.07 -4.75 9.47
C SER A 84 3.19 -4.88 7.96
N LEU A 85 3.87 -3.91 7.35
CA LEU A 85 4.21 -3.91 5.91
C LEU A 85 5.60 -4.54 5.64
N ASN A 86 6.19 -5.22 6.62
CA ASN A 86 7.44 -5.97 6.41
C ASN A 86 7.31 -6.91 5.21
N GLY A 87 8.31 -6.90 4.32
CA GLY A 87 8.31 -7.61 3.04
C GLY A 87 7.94 -6.74 1.83
N ILE A 88 7.40 -5.53 2.03
CA ILE A 88 7.14 -4.58 0.94
C ILE A 88 8.43 -4.05 0.28
N GLU A 89 9.55 -4.16 0.99
CA GLU A 89 10.89 -3.76 0.53
C GLU A 89 11.29 -4.45 -0.78
N GLY A 90 10.72 -5.63 -1.07
CA GLY A 90 10.91 -6.32 -2.35
C GLY A 90 10.37 -5.56 -3.56
N LEU A 91 9.50 -4.54 -3.36
CA LEU A 91 8.97 -3.66 -4.41
C LEU A 91 9.57 -2.26 -4.37
N SER A 92 10.67 -2.06 -3.63
CA SER A 92 11.27 -0.73 -3.39
C SER A 92 11.69 0.01 -4.66
N GLU A 93 12.08 -0.72 -5.69
CA GLU A 93 12.54 -0.15 -6.96
C GLU A 93 11.40 0.25 -7.90
N THR A 94 10.24 -0.39 -7.80
CA THR A 94 9.18 -0.33 -8.83
C THR A 94 7.88 0.30 -8.33
N LEU A 95 7.61 0.25 -7.02
CA LEU A 95 6.31 0.63 -6.47
C LEU A 95 6.11 2.15 -6.45
N GLU A 96 5.02 2.60 -7.07
CA GLU A 96 4.60 4.00 -7.12
C GLU A 96 3.35 4.27 -6.27
N GLU A 97 2.44 3.30 -6.16
CA GLU A 97 1.20 3.45 -5.40
C GLU A 97 0.96 2.25 -4.48
N LEU A 98 0.76 2.53 -3.19
CA LEU A 98 0.48 1.52 -2.17
C LEU A 98 -0.87 1.80 -1.50
N TRP A 99 -1.81 0.88 -1.62
CA TRP A 99 -3.12 0.98 -0.98
C TRP A 99 -3.27 -0.11 0.08
N ALA A 100 -3.06 0.25 1.35
CA ALA A 100 -3.10 -0.63 2.51
C ALA A 100 -4.20 -0.27 3.52
N SER A 101 -5.24 0.44 3.08
CA SER A 101 -6.39 0.83 3.91
C SER A 101 -7.11 -0.35 4.55
N TYR A 102 -7.69 -0.18 5.75
CA TYR A 102 -8.40 -1.23 6.50
C TYR A 102 -7.50 -2.43 6.79
N ASN A 103 -6.37 -2.19 7.45
CA ASN A 103 -5.48 -3.21 8.01
C ASN A 103 -5.20 -2.85 9.48
N ASN A 104 -4.24 -3.52 10.11
CA ASN A 104 -3.83 -3.27 11.49
C ASN A 104 -2.37 -2.78 11.58
N VAL A 105 -1.90 -2.05 10.56
CA VAL A 105 -0.51 -1.56 10.50
C VAL A 105 -0.29 -0.48 11.55
N ASP A 106 0.75 -0.64 12.35
CA ASP A 106 1.17 0.32 13.39
C ASP A 106 2.58 0.90 13.16
N LYS A 107 3.38 0.30 12.26
CA LYS A 107 4.76 0.69 11.95
C LYS A 107 4.96 0.91 10.46
N LEU A 108 5.68 1.97 10.12
CA LEU A 108 5.94 2.41 8.74
C LEU A 108 7.40 2.29 8.30
N LYS A 109 8.28 1.81 9.17
CA LYS A 109 9.71 1.61 8.86
C LYS A 109 9.97 0.89 7.53
N ALA A 110 9.21 -0.15 7.20
CA ALA A 110 9.39 -0.91 5.96
C ALA A 110 9.10 -0.08 4.69
N VAL A 111 8.22 0.93 4.80
CA VAL A 111 7.81 1.82 3.70
C VAL A 111 8.92 2.80 3.33
N ALA A 112 9.85 3.11 4.24
CA ALA A 112 10.98 4.02 3.99
C ALA A 112 11.90 3.59 2.84
N SER A 113 11.88 2.29 2.50
CA SER A 113 12.61 1.71 1.37
C SER A 113 12.05 2.11 0.00
N LEU A 114 10.77 2.48 -0.09
CA LEU A 114 10.03 2.65 -1.35
C LEU A 114 10.28 4.03 -1.98
N LYS A 115 11.49 4.25 -2.53
CA LYS A 115 11.93 5.58 -3.00
C LYS A 115 11.09 6.15 -4.15
N ASN A 116 10.37 5.30 -4.89
CA ASN A 116 9.49 5.69 -5.98
C ASN A 116 8.02 5.90 -5.57
N LEU A 117 7.67 5.69 -4.29
CA LEU A 117 6.31 5.79 -3.82
C LEU A 117 5.79 7.23 -3.90
N ARG A 118 4.65 7.41 -4.57
CA ARG A 118 3.95 8.68 -4.77
C ARG A 118 2.65 8.76 -4.01
N VAL A 119 1.91 7.65 -3.97
CA VAL A 119 0.59 7.58 -3.35
C VAL A 119 0.61 6.50 -2.27
N PHE A 120 0.24 6.87 -1.05
CA PHE A 120 0.14 5.93 0.05
C PHE A 120 -1.17 6.07 0.81
N TYR A 121 -2.03 5.05 0.71
CA TYR A 121 -3.30 5.01 1.41
C TYR A 121 -3.24 4.03 2.56
N LEU A 122 -3.37 4.57 3.77
CA LEU A 122 -3.30 3.83 5.03
C LEU A 122 -4.54 4.09 5.90
N SER A 123 -5.67 4.51 5.32
CA SER A 123 -6.89 4.80 6.08
C SER A 123 -7.32 3.61 6.95
N ASN A 124 -7.92 3.86 8.12
CA ASN A 124 -8.41 2.84 9.04
C ASN A 124 -7.34 1.79 9.40
N ASN A 125 -6.13 2.24 9.74
CA ASN A 125 -5.07 1.41 10.33
C ASN A 125 -4.85 1.77 11.80
N ASN A 126 -3.89 1.12 12.46
CA ASN A 126 -3.63 1.27 13.89
C ASN A 126 -2.41 2.17 14.18
N LEU A 127 -2.15 3.16 13.32
CA LEU A 127 -1.04 4.09 13.48
C LEU A 127 -1.35 5.06 14.64
N LYS A 128 -0.59 4.95 15.73
CA LYS A 128 -0.73 5.77 16.95
C LYS A 128 0.38 6.79 17.12
N ASP A 129 1.61 6.43 16.75
CA ASP A 129 2.78 7.28 16.91
C ASP A 129 3.00 8.11 15.64
N ILE A 130 3.06 9.43 15.80
CA ILE A 130 3.35 10.36 14.70
C ILE A 130 4.80 10.26 14.25
N ASN A 131 5.73 9.80 15.11
CA ASN A 131 7.14 9.66 14.74
C ASN A 131 7.35 8.65 13.60
N GLU A 132 6.42 7.70 13.41
CA GLU A 132 6.45 6.78 12.27
C GLU A 132 6.34 7.52 10.93
N LEU A 133 5.75 8.72 10.89
CA LEU A 133 5.71 9.54 9.68
C LEU A 133 7.09 10.07 9.29
N LYS A 134 8.07 10.16 10.20
CA LYS A 134 9.44 10.55 9.86
C LYS A 134 10.09 9.58 8.87
N HIS A 135 9.69 8.30 8.90
CA HIS A 135 10.11 7.32 7.90
C HIS A 135 9.56 7.63 6.50
N LEU A 136 8.38 8.24 6.41
CA LEU A 136 7.82 8.69 5.14
C LEU A 136 8.49 9.97 4.64
N ALA A 137 9.12 10.76 5.52
CA ALA A 137 9.88 11.94 5.13
C ALA A 137 11.09 11.58 4.25
N GLU A 138 11.62 10.36 4.37
CA GLU A 138 12.70 9.83 3.53
C GLU A 138 12.26 9.45 2.10
N LEU A 139 10.98 9.62 1.78
CA LEU A 139 10.40 9.33 0.47
C LEU A 139 10.33 10.64 -0.34
N PRO A 140 11.21 10.81 -1.34
CA PRO A 140 11.32 12.09 -2.07
C PRO A 140 10.14 12.34 -3.02
N LYS A 141 9.45 11.28 -3.44
CA LYS A 141 8.36 11.35 -4.42
C LYS A 141 6.97 11.25 -3.81
N LEU A 142 6.84 11.15 -2.49
CA LEU A 142 5.56 10.99 -1.83
C LEU A 142 4.74 12.29 -1.93
N GLU A 143 3.61 12.22 -2.62
CA GLU A 143 2.76 13.37 -2.92
C GLU A 143 1.37 13.28 -2.26
N ASP A 144 0.82 12.06 -2.14
CA ASP A 144 -0.53 11.83 -1.63
C ASP A 144 -0.53 10.80 -0.50
N LEU A 145 -1.04 11.20 0.66
CA LEU A 145 -1.10 10.39 1.87
C LEU A 145 -2.51 10.45 2.47
N VAL A 146 -3.05 9.28 2.82
CA VAL A 146 -4.33 9.17 3.53
C VAL A 146 -4.12 8.39 4.81
N LEU A 147 -4.36 9.02 5.96
CA LEU A 147 -4.31 8.41 7.29
C LEU A 147 -5.67 8.48 8.00
N LYS A 148 -6.73 8.94 7.33
CA LYS A 148 -8.08 9.03 7.88
C LYS A 148 -8.51 7.75 8.59
N GLY A 149 -9.01 7.88 9.82
CA GLY A 149 -9.42 6.77 10.67
C GLY A 149 -8.27 6.05 11.37
N CYS A 150 -7.04 6.53 11.26
CA CYS A 150 -5.94 6.10 12.12
C CYS A 150 -6.00 6.83 13.47
N PRO A 151 -5.66 6.18 14.60
CA PRO A 151 -5.64 6.81 15.92
C PRO A 151 -4.84 8.12 15.99
N VAL A 152 -3.78 8.27 15.18
CA VAL A 152 -2.96 9.49 15.11
C VAL A 152 -3.79 10.73 14.74
N GLU A 153 -4.84 10.59 13.93
CA GLU A 153 -5.77 11.67 13.58
C GLU A 153 -6.48 12.17 14.84
N THR A 154 -7.10 11.26 15.60
CA THR A 154 -7.82 11.58 16.84
C THR A 154 -6.89 12.09 17.95
N ILE A 155 -5.68 11.52 18.07
CA ILE A 155 -4.71 11.90 19.09
C ILE A 155 -4.22 13.34 18.90
N LEU A 156 -3.98 13.74 17.64
CA LEU A 156 -3.47 15.07 17.33
C LEU A 156 -4.59 16.11 17.18
N GLY A 157 -5.82 15.68 16.91
CA GLY A 157 -7.00 16.53 16.81
C GLY A 157 -6.80 17.64 15.78
N GLU A 158 -7.07 18.88 16.17
CA GLU A 158 -6.97 20.06 15.30
C GLU A 158 -5.55 20.29 14.75
N ASN A 159 -4.52 19.89 15.50
CA ASN A 159 -3.12 20.03 15.11
C ASN A 159 -2.63 18.94 14.15
N TYR A 160 -3.48 17.96 13.83
CA TYR A 160 -3.13 16.82 12.99
C TYR A 160 -2.53 17.26 11.66
N ARG A 161 -3.24 18.12 10.90
CA ARG A 161 -2.78 18.54 9.57
C ARG A 161 -1.47 19.33 9.64
N LEU A 162 -1.36 20.25 10.60
CA LEU A 162 -0.16 21.07 10.80
C LEU A 162 1.06 20.22 11.09
N LYS A 163 0.98 19.30 12.06
CA LYS A 163 2.10 18.43 12.42
C LYS A 163 2.50 17.48 11.29
N VAL A 164 1.53 16.96 10.54
CA VAL A 164 1.83 16.12 9.36
C VAL A 164 2.54 16.94 8.30
N SER A 165 2.10 18.18 8.02
CA SER A 165 2.79 19.06 7.07
C SER A 165 4.19 19.49 7.53
N GLU A 166 4.43 19.63 8.85
CA GLU A 166 5.76 19.91 9.39
C GLU A 166 6.73 18.73 9.21
N ILE A 167 6.24 17.49 9.38
CA ILE A 167 7.05 16.28 9.21
C ILE A 167 7.25 15.94 7.74
N LEU A 168 6.24 16.17 6.91
CA LEU A 168 6.19 15.83 5.48
C LEU A 168 5.98 17.08 4.64
N PRO A 169 6.96 18.00 4.57
CA PRO A 169 6.85 19.23 3.79
C PRO A 169 6.72 18.98 2.28
N GLN A 170 7.14 17.81 1.78
CA GLN A 170 6.98 17.42 0.38
C GLN A 170 5.55 17.01 0.00
N LEU A 171 4.68 16.77 0.98
CA LEU A 171 3.36 16.19 0.76
C LEU A 171 2.41 17.22 0.14
N LYS A 172 1.82 16.88 -1.01
CA LYS A 172 0.88 17.76 -1.74
C LYS A 172 -0.58 17.56 -1.29
N LYS A 173 -0.94 16.34 -0.88
CA LYS A 173 -2.31 15.96 -0.49
C LYS A 173 -2.31 15.14 0.78
N LEU A 174 -3.19 15.52 1.70
CA LEU A 174 -3.44 14.82 2.95
C LEU A 174 -4.95 14.57 3.12
N ASP A 175 -5.31 13.30 3.23
CA ASP A 175 -6.70 12.82 3.39
C ASP A 175 -7.65 13.31 2.30
N GLY A 176 -7.16 13.36 1.06
CA GLY A 176 -7.89 13.84 -0.11
C GLY A 176 -8.01 15.37 -0.19
N THR A 177 -7.42 16.11 0.76
CA THR A 177 -7.40 17.58 0.76
C THR A 177 -6.00 18.07 0.42
N SER A 178 -5.88 18.93 -0.58
CA SER A 178 -4.60 19.54 -0.95
C SER A 178 -4.02 20.33 0.22
N LEU A 179 -2.78 20.01 0.59
CA LEU A 179 -1.96 20.88 1.41
C LEU A 179 -1.39 21.90 0.42
N ILE A 180 -1.98 23.09 0.38
CA ILE A 180 -1.53 24.14 -0.54
C ILE A 180 -0.08 24.42 -0.20
N SER A 181 0.86 23.96 -1.04
CA SER A 181 2.15 24.62 -1.11
C SER A 181 1.84 26.00 -1.65
N SER A 182 2.09 27.04 -0.86
CA SER A 182 2.41 28.34 -1.43
C SER A 182 3.52 28.09 -2.46
N GLU A 183 3.18 28.04 -3.74
CA GLU A 183 4.17 28.37 -4.75
C GLU A 183 4.68 29.77 -4.37
N PRO A 184 6.00 30.03 -4.41
CA PRO A 184 6.42 31.41 -4.40
C PRO A 184 5.76 32.04 -5.62
N THR A 185 4.95 33.06 -5.39
CA THR A 185 4.57 34.01 -6.44
C THR A 185 5.86 34.41 -7.13
N VAL A 186 6.05 33.93 -8.36
CA VAL A 186 7.10 34.45 -9.23
C VAL A 186 6.59 35.83 -9.67
N GLU A 187 6.69 36.80 -8.78
CA GLU A 187 6.75 38.21 -9.15
C GLU A 187 8.16 38.46 -9.68
N THR A 188 8.35 38.34 -10.99
CA THR A 188 8.92 39.38 -11.89
C THR A 188 9.15 38.82 -13.29
#